data_AF-A0A3M1VX70-F1
#
_entry.id   AF-A0A3M1VX70-F1
#
_cell.length_a   1.000
_cell.length_b   1.000
_cell.length_c   1.000
_cell.angle_alpha   90.00
_cell.angle_beta   90.00
_cell.angle_gamma   90.00
#
_symmetry.space_group_name_H-M   'P 1'
#
loop_
_entity.id
_entity.type
_entity.pdbx_description
1 polymer ?
#
loop_
_entity_poly.entity_id
_entity_poly.type
_entity_poly.pdbx_seq_one_letter_code
_entity_poly.pdbx_strand_id
1 'polypeptide(L)' 'MMLPVARCSGRGEVSMIAVGSEAPAFTLQDQFGRTIDSKKILETRHLMLLFYPLDFTPT' A
#
# COMPACT_ATOMS: atom_id res chain seq x y z
N MET A 1 -14.32 16.43 -26.68
CA MET A 1 -14.54 15.10 -27.28
C MET A 1 -13.18 14.59 -27.78
N MET A 2 -12.52 13.70 -27.03
CA MET A 2 -11.49 12.74 -27.47
C MET A 2 -11.16 11.83 -26.25
N LEU A 3 -11.63 10.59 -26.28
CA LEU A 3 -11.09 9.42 -25.55
C LEU A 3 -10.31 8.63 -26.63
N PRO A 4 -9.22 7.86 -26.38
CA PRO A 4 -9.10 6.87 -25.30
C PRO A 4 -7.65 6.50 -24.83
N VAL A 5 -7.51 5.72 -23.74
CA VAL A 5 -6.50 4.64 -23.61
C VAL A 5 -7.13 3.51 -22.79
N ALA A 6 -7.10 2.28 -23.33
CA ALA A 6 -7.62 1.08 -22.67
C ALA A 6 -6.49 0.08 -22.39
N ARG A 7 -6.27 -0.25 -21.10
CA ARG A 7 -6.31 -1.61 -20.51
C ARG A 7 -5.58 -1.64 -19.17
N CYS A 8 -6.33 -1.72 -18.08
CA CYS A 8 -5.86 -2.38 -16.86
C CYS A 8 -6.46 -3.78 -16.86
N SER A 9 -5.64 -4.80 -17.10
CA SER A 9 -5.99 -6.18 -16.76
C SER A 9 -5.07 -6.65 -15.63
N GLY A 10 -5.30 -6.09 -14.45
CA GLY A 10 -4.84 -6.64 -13.17
C GLY A 10 -6.09 -7.11 -12.43
N ARG A 11 -6.24 -8.43 -12.27
CA ARG A 11 -7.37 -9.02 -11.56
C ARG A 11 -7.06 -8.95 -10.06
N GLY A 12 -7.52 -7.89 -9.42
CA GLY A 12 -7.61 -7.77 -7.96
C GLY A 12 -8.85 -6.94 -7.65
N GLU A 13 -9.82 -7.50 -6.94
CA GLU A 13 -10.88 -6.68 -6.34
C GLU A 13 -10.21 -5.75 -5.33
N VAL A 14 -10.05 -4.48 -5.72
CA VAL A 14 -9.52 -3.44 -4.85
C VAL A 14 -10.70 -2.83 -4.11
N SER A 15 -10.92 -3.26 -2.88
CA SER A 15 -11.60 -2.40 -1.91
C SER A 15 -10.60 -1.31 -1.53
N MET A 16 -10.79 -0.10 -2.07
CA MET A 16 -10.07 1.08 -1.61
C MET A 16 -10.51 1.36 -0.17
N ILE A 17 -9.55 1.44 0.77
CA ILE A 17 -9.84 1.68 2.19
C ILE A 17 -10.63 2.99 2.32
N ALA A 18 -11.79 2.94 2.96
CA ALA A 18 -12.66 4.10 3.10
C ALA A 18 -12.02 5.14 4.06
N VAL A 19 -12.11 6.42 3.71
CA VAL A 19 -11.61 7.50 4.58
C VAL A 19 -12.37 7.48 5.91
N GLY A 20 -11.63 7.56 7.02
CA GLY A 20 -12.20 7.50 8.36
C GLY A 20 -12.51 6.09 8.87
N SER A 21 -12.38 5.06 8.03
CA SER A 21 -12.43 3.66 8.48
C SER A 21 -11.09 3.21 9.06
N GLU A 22 -11.12 2.20 9.92
CA GLU A 22 -9.91 1.59 10.45
C GLU A 22 -9.13 0.92 9.32
N ALA A 23 -7.84 1.24 9.21
CA ALA A 23 -6.97 0.64 8.21
C ALA A 23 -6.74 -0.85 8.52
N PRO A 24 -6.70 -1.73 7.50
CA PRO A 24 -6.38 -3.14 7.71
C PRO A 24 -5.01 -3.33 8.35
N ALA A 25 -4.95 -4.17 9.37
CA ALA A 25 -3.70 -4.54 10.00
C ALA A 25 -2.86 -5.43 9.08
N PHE A 26 -1.56 -5.16 9.05
CA PHE A 26 -0.55 -5.97 8.36
C PHE A 26 0.65 -6.24 9.26
N THR A 27 1.38 -7.30 8.87
CA THR A 27 2.69 -7.65 9.40
C THR A 27 3.64 -7.86 8.24
N LEU A 28 4.79 -7.17 8.23
CA LEU A 28 5.77 -7.21 7.13
C LEU A 28 7.18 -7.36 7.68
N GLN A 29 8.08 -7.94 6.88
CA GLN A 29 9.51 -7.86 7.16
C GLN A 29 10.08 -6.58 6.55
N ASP A 30 10.91 -5.88 7.31
CA ASP A 30 11.71 -4.77 6.78
C ASP A 30 12.96 -5.28 6.03
N GLN A 31 13.71 -4.35 5.43
CA GLN A 31 14.93 -4.65 4.70
C GLN A 31 16.08 -5.20 5.57
N PHE A 32 15.96 -5.14 6.89
CA PHE A 32 16.93 -5.65 7.85
C PHE A 32 16.45 -6.95 8.54
N GLY A 33 15.33 -7.52 8.08
CA GLY A 33 14.75 -8.75 8.63
C GLY A 33 14.00 -8.56 9.95
N ARG A 34 13.64 -7.32 10.31
CA ARG A 34 12.80 -7.05 11.49
C ARG A 34 11.34 -7.15 11.10
N THR A 35 10.55 -7.73 11.99
CA THR A 35 9.10 -7.81 11.81
C THR A 35 8.42 -6.54 12.27
N ILE A 36 7.74 -5.87 11.34
CA ILE A 36 6.93 -4.68 11.57
C ILE A 36 5.48 -5.11 11.73
N ASP A 37 4.88 -4.73 12.87
CA ASP A 37 3.46 -4.90 13.17
C ASP A 37 2.77 -3.54 13.18
N SER A 38 1.85 -3.35 12.25
CA SER A 38 1.11 -2.08 12.09
C SER A 38 0.28 -1.69 13.31
N LYS A 39 -0.28 -2.66 14.06
CA LYS A 39 -1.12 -2.36 15.23
C LYS A 39 -0.30 -1.70 16.34
N LYS A 40 0.88 -2.23 16.61
CA LYS A 40 1.82 -1.67 17.61
C LYS A 40 2.27 -0.25 17.25
N ILE A 41 2.39 0.05 15.95
CA ILE A 41 2.74 1.39 15.49
C ILE A 41 1.58 2.36 15.74
N LEU A 42 0.36 1.97 15.36
CA LEU A 42 -0.83 2.80 15.49
C LEU A 42 -1.20 3.13 16.95
N GLU A 43 -0.81 2.29 17.91
CA GLU A 43 -0.96 2.56 19.35
C GLU A 43 -0.17 3.78 19.84
N THR A 44 0.92 4.14 19.15
CA THR A 44 1.86 5.16 19.65
C THR A 44 2.06 6.34 18.69
N ARG A 45 1.75 6.16 17.40
CA ARG A 45 2.03 7.16 16.37
C ARG A 45 1.19 6.96 15.11
N HIS A 46 1.06 8.02 14.32
CA HIS A 46 0.47 7.95 13.00
C HIS A 46 1.40 7.23 12.00
N LEU A 47 0.80 6.48 11.09
CA LEU A 47 1.50 5.68 10.07
C LEU A 47 1.08 6.14 8.67
N MET A 48 2.05 6.33 7.79
CA MET A 48 1.84 6.62 6.36
C MET A 48 2.35 5.45 5.54
N LEU A 49 1.50 4.90 4.66
CA LEU A 49 1.85 3.80 3.76
C LEU A 49 2.07 4.34 2.35
N LEU A 50 3.23 4.02 1.78
CA LEU A 50 3.59 4.35 0.40
C LEU A 50 3.84 3.06 -0.36
N PHE A 51 3.04 2.81 -1.40
CA PHE A 51 3.26 1.71 -2.33
C PHE A 51 3.90 2.27 -3.60
N TYR A 52 4.96 1.63 -4.07
CA TYR A 52 5.60 1.97 -5.33
C TYR A 52 5.96 0.70 -6.11
N PRO A 53 6.04 0.76 -7.45
CA PRO A 53 5.99 -0.46 -8.27
C PRO A 53 7.27 -1.30 -8.25
N LEU A 54 8.45 -0.65 -8.25
CA LEU A 54 9.74 -1.33 -8.31
C LEU A 54 10.84 -0.47 -7.70
N ASP A 55 11.77 -1.12 -7.02
CA ASP A 55 13.08 -0.54 -6.68
C ASP A 55 14.01 -0.55 -7.91
N PHE A 56 14.98 0.37 -7.96
CA PHE A 56 16.05 0.39 -8.96
C PHE A 56 15.59 0.45 -10.43
N THR A 57 14.63 1.32 -10.77
CA THR A 57 14.34 1.62 -12.18
C THR A 57 15.55 2.30 -12.82
N PRO A 58 16.19 1.73 -13.87
CA PRO A 58 17.23 2.42 -14.62
C PRO A 58 16.62 3.64 -15.30
N THR A 59 17.20 4.83 -15.10
CA THR A 59 16.89 6.03 -15.89
C THR A 59 17.69 6.06 -17.17
#